data_AF-A0A1N5VAJ3-F1
#
_entry.id   AF-A0A1N5VAJ3-F1
#
_cell.length_a   1.000
_cell.length_b   1.000
_cell.length_c   1.000
_cell.angle_alpha   90.00
_cell.angle_beta   90.00
_cell.angle_gamma   90.00
#
_symmetry.space_group_name_H-M   'P 1'
#
loop_
_entity.id
_entity.type
_entity.pdbx_description
1 polymer ?
#
loop_
_entity_poly.entity_id
_entity_poly.type
_entity_poly.pdbx_seq_one_letter_code
_entity_poly.pdbx_strand_id
1 'polypeptide(L)'
;MERKGTFIFGISILTLSVILNFFTYRFSNFGKFFFYIILIEPVFSITFLALYGLNGKKILKGLISIKWIILIISAIFVWAYIVLVMNLGTTEVTYLMESLYYPSFFEQSIFALVGIETMSLYFKRGTSILISALFYEAYYFVVLINSLPGFPGLYFPLFILDSFAIGLIYIGLYAVSKSIYVSMTLQISLLMMIVFIPPLPAAFFYTLVPS
;
A
#
# COMPACT_ATOMS: atom_id res chain seq x y z
N MET A 1 -9.03 -26.46 7.09
CA MET A 1 -8.73 -25.86 5.76
C MET A 1 -7.39 -25.12 5.86
N GLU A 2 -6.25 -25.80 5.95
CA GLU A 2 -5.16 -25.17 6.75
C GLU A 2 -4.05 -24.45 5.99
N ARG A 3 -3.67 -24.86 4.77
CA ARG A 3 -2.57 -24.20 4.04
C ARG A 3 -2.92 -23.87 2.60
N LYS A 4 -3.50 -24.83 1.89
CA LYS A 4 -3.96 -24.66 0.51
C LYS A 4 -5.10 -23.64 0.41
N GLY A 5 -6.06 -23.67 1.33
CA GLY A 5 -7.18 -22.72 1.37
C GLY A 5 -6.73 -21.28 1.63
N THR A 6 -5.87 -21.09 2.63
CA THR A 6 -5.27 -19.78 2.95
C THR A 6 -4.43 -19.25 1.79
N PHE A 7 -3.70 -20.12 1.09
CA PHE A 7 -2.91 -19.73 -0.07
C PHE A 7 -3.77 -19.29 -1.25
N ILE A 8 -4.80 -20.07 -1.60
CA ILE A 8 -5.74 -19.71 -2.67
C ILE A 8 -6.42 -18.39 -2.33
N PHE A 9 -6.90 -18.23 -1.10
CA PHE A 9 -7.54 -17.00 -0.65
C PHE A 9 -6.60 -15.79 -0.75
N GLY A 10 -5.37 -15.90 -0.26
CA GLY A 10 -4.41 -14.81 -0.33
C GLY A 10 -4.04 -14.42 -1.76
N ILE A 11 -3.87 -15.39 -2.66
CA ILE A 11 -3.67 -15.11 -4.09
C ILE A 11 -4.90 -14.44 -4.70
N SER A 12 -6.10 -14.91 -4.36
CA SER A 12 -7.34 -14.30 -4.82
C SER A 12 -7.45 -12.84 -4.39
N ILE A 13 -7.06 -12.50 -3.15
CA ILE A 13 -6.98 -11.10 -2.69
C ILE A 13 -5.99 -10.31 -3.54
N LEU A 14 -4.73 -10.75 -3.65
CA LEU A 14 -3.71 -10.01 -4.41
C LEU A 14 -4.15 -9.76 -5.86
N THR A 15 -4.78 -10.77 -6.48
CA THR A 15 -5.30 -10.67 -7.84
C THR A 15 -6.51 -9.74 -7.90
N LEU A 16 -7.43 -9.83 -6.94
CA LEU A 16 -8.60 -8.98 -6.83
C LEU A 16 -8.20 -7.51 -6.67
N SER A 17 -7.19 -7.19 -5.86
CA SER A 17 -6.67 -5.83 -5.68
C SER A 17 -6.22 -5.22 -7.01
N VAL A 18 -5.49 -5.97 -7.85
CA VAL A 18 -5.05 -5.52 -9.18
C VAL A 18 -6.25 -5.31 -10.11
N ILE A 19 -7.20 -6.25 -10.13
CA ILE A 19 -8.41 -6.18 -10.97
C ILE A 19 -9.30 -4.99 -10.57
N LEU A 20 -9.51 -4.78 -9.27
CA LEU A 20 -10.28 -3.65 -8.75
C LEU A 20 -9.64 -2.31 -9.11
N ASN A 21 -8.31 -2.22 -9.04
CA ASN A 21 -7.60 -1.03 -9.50
C ASN A 21 -7.87 -0.79 -11.00
N PHE A 22 -7.82 -1.84 -11.81
CA PHE A 22 -8.06 -1.74 -13.27
C PHE A 22 -9.47 -1.22 -13.57
N PHE A 23 -10.49 -1.77 -12.90
CA PHE A 23 -11.85 -1.30 -13.09
C PHE A 23 -12.07 0.13 -12.61
N THR A 24 -11.35 0.56 -11.57
CA THR A 24 -11.46 1.92 -11.05
C THR A 24 -10.98 2.96 -12.04
N TYR A 25 -9.81 2.73 -12.66
CA TYR A 25 -9.31 3.64 -13.69
C TYR A 25 -10.15 3.61 -14.98
N ARG A 26 -10.77 2.47 -15.30
CA ARG A 26 -11.58 2.34 -16.51
C ARG A 26 -12.97 2.95 -16.39
N PHE A 27 -13.57 2.92 -15.21
CA PHE A 27 -14.91 3.41 -14.95
C PHE A 27 -14.86 4.58 -13.96
N SER A 28 -14.91 5.82 -14.46
CA SER A 28 -14.76 7.05 -13.66
C SER A 28 -15.69 7.17 -12.44
N ASN A 29 -16.84 6.50 -12.45
CA ASN A 29 -17.78 6.47 -11.33
C ASN A 29 -17.35 5.54 -10.17
N PHE A 30 -16.36 4.67 -10.38
CA PHE A 30 -15.83 3.80 -9.32
C PHE A 30 -14.99 4.56 -8.30
N GLY A 31 -14.41 5.73 -8.63
CA GLY A 31 -13.47 6.44 -7.76
C GLY A 31 -14.00 6.73 -6.34
N LYS A 32 -15.28 7.10 -6.20
CA LYS A 32 -15.90 7.35 -4.87
C LYS A 32 -16.15 6.08 -4.07
N PHE A 33 -16.47 4.96 -4.74
CA PHE A 33 -16.72 3.67 -4.09
C PHE A 33 -15.43 2.88 -3.84
N PHE A 34 -14.41 3.09 -4.66
CA PHE A 34 -13.09 2.49 -4.57
C PHE A 34 -12.43 2.80 -3.23
N PHE A 35 -12.61 4.02 -2.71
CA PHE A 35 -12.14 4.40 -1.39
C PHE A 35 -12.66 3.48 -0.28
N TYR A 36 -13.95 3.14 -0.30
CA TYR A 36 -14.55 2.22 0.67
C TYR A 36 -14.06 0.78 0.46
N ILE A 37 -13.87 0.36 -0.79
CA ILE A 37 -13.37 -0.97 -1.13
C ILE A 37 -11.91 -1.14 -0.67
N ILE A 38 -11.07 -0.12 -0.88
CA ILE A 38 -9.67 -0.04 -0.39
C ILE A 38 -9.60 -0.15 1.13
N LEU A 39 -10.61 0.30 1.88
CA LEU A 39 -10.61 0.15 3.33
C LEU A 39 -11.12 -1.22 3.79
N ILE A 40 -12.13 -1.76 3.09
CA ILE A 40 -12.73 -3.05 3.44
C ILE A 40 -11.77 -4.20 3.14
N GLU A 41 -11.04 -4.15 2.03
CA GLU A 41 -10.18 -5.25 1.57
C GLU A 41 -9.03 -5.56 2.55
N PRO A 42 -8.25 -4.60 3.08
CA PRO A 42 -7.25 -4.82 4.13
C PRO A 42 -7.85 -5.36 5.42
N VAL A 43 -8.97 -4.78 5.87
CA VAL A 43 -9.62 -5.19 7.12
C VAL A 43 -10.12 -6.63 7.00
N PHE A 44 -10.78 -6.97 5.90
CA PHE A 44 -11.26 -8.32 5.62
C PHE A 44 -10.09 -9.32 5.50
N SER A 45 -9.03 -8.95 4.79
CA SER A 45 -7.86 -9.80 4.58
C SER A 45 -7.10 -10.07 5.88
N ILE A 46 -6.90 -9.03 6.69
CA ILE A 46 -6.27 -9.14 8.02
C ILE A 46 -7.14 -9.99 8.94
N THR A 47 -8.46 -9.76 8.96
CA THR A 47 -9.40 -10.52 9.79
C THR A 47 -9.42 -11.99 9.39
N PHE A 48 -9.44 -12.29 8.10
CA PHE A 48 -9.38 -13.65 7.61
C PHE A 48 -8.05 -14.33 7.96
N LEU A 49 -6.92 -13.67 7.75
CA LEU A 49 -5.60 -14.21 8.13
C LEU A 49 -5.46 -14.38 9.65
N ALA A 50 -6.10 -13.51 10.44
CA ALA A 50 -6.12 -13.60 11.89
C ALA A 50 -6.95 -14.78 12.40
N LEU A 51 -8.08 -15.07 11.76
CA LEU A 51 -9.01 -16.13 12.17
C LEU A 51 -8.64 -17.50 11.59
N TYR A 52 -8.16 -17.54 10.35
CA TYR A 52 -7.98 -18.78 9.56
C TYR A 52 -6.56 -18.98 9.02
N GLY A 53 -5.67 -17.99 9.19
CA GLY A 53 -4.27 -18.12 8.80
C GLY A 53 -3.46 -18.90 9.83
N LEU A 54 -2.42 -19.62 9.35
CA LEU A 54 -1.54 -20.47 10.16
C LEU A 54 -0.81 -19.74 11.30
N ASN A 55 -0.84 -18.40 11.34
CA ASN A 55 -0.16 -17.57 12.34
C ASN A 55 -0.97 -16.36 12.82
N GLY A 56 -2.31 -16.43 12.80
CA GLY A 56 -3.18 -15.27 13.10
C GLY A 56 -2.89 -14.53 14.41
N LYS A 57 -2.57 -15.25 15.50
CA LYS A 57 -2.16 -14.64 16.79
C LYS A 57 -0.87 -13.82 16.68
N LYS A 58 0.09 -14.24 15.84
CA LYS A 58 1.36 -13.54 15.65
C LYS A 58 1.18 -12.30 14.79
N ILE A 59 0.30 -12.37 13.79
CA ILE A 59 -0.08 -11.24 12.95
C ILE A 59 -0.76 -10.15 13.81
N LEU A 60 -1.76 -10.52 14.61
CA LEU A 60 -2.44 -9.58 15.51
C LEU A 60 -1.49 -8.96 16.55
N LYS A 61 -0.58 -9.75 17.14
CA LYS A 61 0.43 -9.20 18.06
C LYS A 61 1.44 -8.27 17.39
N GLY A 62 1.76 -8.51 16.11
CA GLY A 62 2.63 -7.64 15.31
C GLY A 62 1.97 -6.30 14.98
N LEU A 63 0.66 -6.31 14.74
CA LEU A 63 -0.15 -5.10 14.51
C LEU A 63 -0.38 -4.31 15.82
N ILE A 64 -0.66 -4.99 16.92
CA ILE A 64 -0.96 -4.38 18.23
C ILE A 64 0.28 -4.43 19.12
N SER A 65 1.39 -3.83 18.68
CA SER A 65 2.56 -3.61 19.56
C SER A 65 2.50 -2.23 20.19
N ILE A 66 2.90 -2.10 21.45
CA ILE A 66 2.99 -0.82 22.15
C ILE A 66 3.87 0.19 21.39
N LYS A 67 4.90 -0.28 20.68
CA LYS A 67 5.76 0.55 19.82
C LYS A 67 4.97 1.17 18.67
N TRP A 68 3.99 0.46 18.12
CA TRP A 68 3.11 0.95 17.05
C TRP A 68 2.00 1.84 17.58
N ILE A 69 1.51 1.57 18.80
CA ILE A 69 0.59 2.48 19.49
C ILE A 69 1.28 3.84 19.71
N ILE A 70 2.54 3.85 20.14
CA ILE A 70 3.33 5.09 20.27
C ILE A 70 3.44 5.79 18.90
N LEU A 71 3.72 5.06 17.82
CA LEU A 71 3.84 5.63 16.47
C LEU A 71 2.52 6.19 15.94
N ILE A 72 1.40 5.49 16.17
CA ILE A 72 0.05 5.96 15.86
C ILE A 72 -0.31 7.19 16.69
N ILE A 73 -0.03 7.17 17.99
CA ILE A 73 -0.24 8.34 18.86
C ILE A 73 0.65 9.50 18.40
N SER A 74 1.89 9.25 18.02
CA SER A 74 2.81 10.26 17.48
C SER A 74 2.25 10.85 16.19
N ALA A 75 1.72 10.01 15.28
CA ALA A 75 1.05 10.45 14.07
C ALA A 75 -0.23 11.25 14.38
N ILE A 76 -1.00 10.87 15.42
CA ILE A 76 -2.15 11.64 15.90
C ILE A 76 -1.72 12.98 16.51
N PHE A 77 -0.59 13.05 17.21
CA PHE A 77 -0.05 14.30 17.75
C PHE A 77 0.49 15.21 16.65
N VAL A 78 1.18 14.66 15.66
CA VAL A 78 1.60 15.38 14.46
C VAL A 78 0.36 15.85 13.68
N TRP A 79 -0.68 15.02 13.58
CA TRP A 79 -1.99 15.39 13.02
C TRP A 79 -2.64 16.55 13.78
N ALA A 80 -2.74 16.46 15.10
CA ALA A 80 -3.32 17.51 15.94
C ALA A 80 -2.51 18.81 15.82
N TYR A 81 -1.18 18.71 15.76
CA TYR A 81 -0.29 19.85 15.56
C TYR A 81 -0.51 20.50 14.19
N ILE A 82 -0.52 19.73 13.11
CA ILE A 82 -0.73 20.24 11.74
C ILE A 82 -2.11 20.92 11.63
N VAL A 83 -3.18 20.31 12.17
CA VAL A 83 -4.53 20.86 12.14
C VAL A 83 -4.65 22.15 12.97
N LEU A 84 -4.13 22.15 14.20
CA LEU A 84 -4.28 23.27 15.13
C LEU A 84 -3.32 24.43 14.84
N VAL A 85 -2.12 24.15 14.31
CA VAL A 85 -1.07 25.16 14.13
C VAL A 85 -1.00 25.67 12.70
N MET A 86 -1.24 24.83 11.69
CA MET A 86 -1.24 25.28 10.28
C MET A 86 -2.60 25.78 9.80
N ASN A 87 -3.65 25.68 10.64
CA ASN A 87 -5.01 26.12 10.36
C ASN A 87 -5.57 25.52 9.05
N LEU A 88 -5.13 24.30 8.73
CA LEU A 88 -5.56 23.56 7.56
C LEU A 88 -7.03 23.17 7.75
N GLY A 89 -7.86 23.51 6.79
CA GLY A 89 -9.29 23.19 6.78
C GLY A 89 -9.52 21.68 6.71
N THR A 90 -10.73 21.25 7.04
CA THR A 90 -11.13 19.82 6.98
C THR A 90 -10.85 19.18 5.62
N THR A 91 -10.90 19.96 4.53
CA THR A 91 -10.64 19.52 3.15
C THR A 91 -9.20 19.09 2.91
N GLU A 92 -8.22 19.80 3.47
CA GLU A 92 -6.79 19.49 3.29
C GLU A 92 -6.38 18.27 4.12
N VAL A 93 -7.04 18.08 5.27
CA VAL A 93 -6.91 16.89 6.11
C VAL A 93 -7.49 15.66 5.42
N THR A 94 -8.67 15.80 4.82
CA THR A 94 -9.29 14.72 4.03
C THR A 94 -8.39 14.32 2.87
N TYR A 95 -7.80 15.28 2.16
CA TYR A 95 -6.85 15.01 1.07
C TYR A 95 -5.62 14.22 1.55
N LEU A 96 -5.03 14.59 2.69
CA LEU A 96 -3.89 13.89 3.29
C LEU A 96 -4.21 12.42 3.62
N MET A 97 -5.40 12.19 4.16
CA MET A 97 -5.85 10.85 4.52
C MET A 97 -6.14 10.00 3.27
N GLU A 98 -6.90 10.55 2.33
CA GLU A 98 -7.32 9.88 1.10
C GLU A 98 -6.17 9.63 0.13
N SER A 99 -5.18 10.52 0.08
CA SER A 99 -4.09 10.44 -0.91
C SER A 99 -2.84 9.76 -0.37
N LEU A 100 -2.57 9.80 0.95
CA LEU A 100 -1.32 9.29 1.52
C LEU A 100 -1.55 8.12 2.48
N TYR A 101 -2.34 8.33 3.54
CA TYR A 101 -2.44 7.35 4.62
C TYR A 101 -3.20 6.09 4.23
N TYR A 102 -4.39 6.22 3.65
CA TYR A 102 -5.21 5.05 3.30
C TYR A 102 -4.62 4.22 2.17
N PRO A 103 -4.09 4.81 1.07
CA PRO A 103 -3.38 4.06 0.05
C PRO A 103 -2.16 3.33 0.62
N SER A 104 -1.36 3.99 1.46
CA SER A 104 -0.21 3.35 2.12
C SER A 104 -0.65 2.19 3.03
N PHE A 105 -1.71 2.38 3.82
CA PHE A 105 -2.22 1.31 4.68
C PHE A 105 -2.69 0.11 3.87
N PHE A 106 -3.42 0.36 2.78
CA PHE A 106 -3.88 -0.67 1.86
C PHE A 106 -2.70 -1.43 1.25
N GLU A 107 -1.79 -0.72 0.60
CA GLU A 107 -0.66 -1.33 -0.10
C GLU A 107 0.20 -2.18 0.81
N GLN A 108 0.52 -1.68 2.02
CA GLN A 108 1.33 -2.43 2.97
C GLN A 108 0.56 -3.61 3.58
N SER A 109 -0.74 -3.49 3.78
CA SER A 109 -1.55 -4.61 4.28
C SER A 109 -1.70 -5.72 3.24
N ILE A 110 -1.93 -5.35 1.98
CA ILE A 110 -2.17 -6.30 0.88
C ILE A 110 -0.85 -6.86 0.36
N PHE A 111 0.04 -6.03 -0.19
CA PHE A 111 1.23 -6.52 -0.88
C PHE A 111 2.37 -6.89 0.08
N ALA A 112 2.47 -6.24 1.23
CA ALA A 112 3.49 -6.62 2.21
C ALA A 112 2.99 -7.74 3.12
N LEU A 113 1.91 -7.51 3.88
CA LEU A 113 1.43 -8.47 4.87
C LEU A 113 0.74 -9.68 4.24
N VAL A 114 -0.36 -9.50 3.49
CA VAL A 114 -1.08 -10.64 2.88
C VAL A 114 -0.15 -11.36 1.90
N GLY A 115 0.56 -10.61 1.07
CA GLY A 115 1.51 -11.13 0.10
C GLY A 115 2.58 -12.03 0.72
N ILE A 116 3.31 -11.55 1.71
CA ILE A 116 4.39 -12.34 2.33
C ILE A 116 3.83 -13.51 3.12
N GLU A 117 2.80 -13.31 3.94
CA GLU A 117 2.25 -14.40 4.75
C GLU A 117 1.64 -15.50 3.87
N THR A 118 1.02 -15.14 2.74
CA THR A 118 0.49 -16.09 1.74
C THR A 118 1.62 -16.82 1.02
N MET A 119 2.58 -16.10 0.44
CA MET A 119 3.63 -16.72 -0.38
C MET A 119 4.59 -17.55 0.47
N SER A 120 4.81 -17.17 1.72
CA SER A 120 5.66 -17.95 2.64
C SER A 120 5.11 -19.34 2.96
N LEU A 121 3.84 -19.61 2.64
CA LEU A 121 3.26 -20.93 2.77
C LEU A 121 3.90 -21.95 1.83
N TYR A 122 4.43 -21.54 0.67
CA TYR A 122 5.01 -22.47 -0.30
C TYR A 122 6.41 -22.07 -0.78
N PHE A 123 6.81 -20.82 -0.58
CA PHE A 123 8.05 -20.28 -1.08
C PHE A 123 8.99 -19.82 0.04
N LYS A 124 10.29 -19.79 -0.26
CA LYS A 124 11.28 -19.17 0.63
C LYS A 124 11.02 -17.66 0.71
N ARG A 125 11.38 -17.06 1.84
CA ARG A 125 11.12 -15.65 2.13
C ARG A 125 11.60 -14.67 1.03
N GLY A 126 12.77 -14.90 0.43
CA GLY A 126 13.25 -14.08 -0.69
C GLY A 126 12.35 -14.18 -1.93
N THR A 127 11.94 -15.40 -2.29
CA THR A 127 10.99 -15.64 -3.38
C THR A 127 9.61 -15.07 -3.08
N SER A 128 9.16 -15.12 -1.83
CA SER A 128 7.91 -14.48 -1.40
C SER A 128 7.94 -12.96 -1.59
N ILE A 129 9.06 -12.30 -1.28
CA ILE A 129 9.24 -10.86 -1.54
C ILE A 129 9.16 -10.57 -3.03
N LEU A 130 9.87 -11.33 -3.87
CA LEU A 130 9.85 -11.15 -5.32
C LEU A 130 8.45 -11.29 -5.91
N ILE A 131 7.75 -12.39 -5.62
CA ILE A 131 6.40 -12.63 -6.14
C ILE A 131 5.45 -11.51 -5.70
N SER A 132 5.54 -11.09 -4.44
CA SER A 132 4.65 -10.06 -3.94
C SER A 132 4.97 -8.66 -4.52
N ALA A 133 6.23 -8.37 -4.81
CA ALA A 133 6.63 -7.17 -5.52
C ALA A 133 6.14 -7.16 -6.98
N LEU A 134 6.04 -8.33 -7.63
CA LEU A 134 5.41 -8.42 -8.96
C LEU A 134 3.91 -8.10 -8.92
N PHE A 135 3.20 -8.49 -7.85
CA PHE A 135 1.80 -8.08 -7.67
C PHE A 135 1.66 -6.57 -7.43
N TYR A 136 2.61 -5.99 -6.67
CA TYR A 136 2.69 -4.54 -6.47
C TYR A 136 2.97 -3.80 -7.78
N GLU A 137 3.94 -4.26 -8.56
CA GLU A 137 4.23 -3.72 -9.89
C GLU A 137 3.02 -3.86 -10.82
N ALA A 138 2.34 -5.01 -10.85
CA ALA A 138 1.12 -5.18 -11.63
C ALA A 138 0.01 -4.19 -11.23
N TYR A 139 -0.12 -3.90 -9.93
CA TYR A 139 -1.05 -2.88 -9.43
C TYR A 139 -0.71 -1.49 -9.98
N TYR A 140 0.57 -1.11 -10.06
CA TYR A 140 1.01 0.18 -10.60
C TYR A 140 1.05 0.21 -12.13
N PHE A 141 1.26 -0.93 -12.79
CA PHE A 141 1.19 -1.06 -14.24
C PHE A 141 -0.21 -0.74 -14.78
N VAL A 142 -1.25 -1.05 -14.00
CA VAL A 142 -2.62 -0.63 -14.30
C VAL A 142 -2.75 0.89 -14.35
N VAL A 143 -2.13 1.61 -13.40
CA VAL A 143 -2.13 3.08 -13.38
C VAL A 143 -1.48 3.59 -14.66
N LEU A 144 -0.31 3.07 -14.99
CA LEU A 144 0.49 3.45 -16.15
C LEU A 144 -0.27 3.28 -17.48
N ILE A 145 -0.97 2.17 -17.68
CA ILE A 145 -1.76 1.94 -18.92
C ILE A 145 -2.93 2.93 -19.02
N ASN A 146 -3.60 3.24 -17.91
CA ASN A 146 -4.78 4.11 -17.95
C ASN A 146 -4.44 5.60 -17.90
N SER A 147 -3.18 5.95 -17.62
CA SER A 147 -2.67 7.33 -17.54
C SER A 147 -1.52 7.59 -18.51
N LEU A 148 -1.45 6.83 -19.62
CA LEU A 148 -0.43 6.88 -20.69
C LEU A 148 0.01 8.31 -21.11
N PRO A 149 -0.86 9.31 -21.26
CA PRO A 149 -0.44 10.69 -21.57
C PRO A 149 0.49 11.32 -20.53
N GLY A 150 0.45 10.87 -19.28
CA GLY A 150 1.30 11.32 -18.18
C GLY A 150 2.72 10.73 -18.17
N PHE A 151 2.99 9.69 -18.98
CA PHE A 151 4.29 8.98 -18.99
C PHE A 151 4.84 8.74 -20.40
N PRO A 152 5.20 9.80 -21.15
CA PRO A 152 5.69 9.65 -22.52
C PRO A 152 7.11 9.05 -22.60
N GLY A 153 7.39 8.22 -23.61
CA GLY A 153 8.75 7.80 -23.96
C GLY A 153 9.48 7.01 -22.87
N LEU A 154 10.70 7.45 -22.49
CA LEU A 154 11.57 6.76 -21.53
C LEU A 154 11.03 6.77 -20.08
N TYR A 155 10.06 7.63 -19.76
CA TYR A 155 9.45 7.66 -18.43
C TYR A 155 8.62 6.41 -18.13
N PHE A 156 8.05 5.77 -19.15
CA PHE A 156 7.27 4.54 -19.01
C PHE A 156 8.09 3.36 -18.46
N PRO A 157 9.22 2.95 -19.07
CA PRO A 157 10.02 1.84 -18.53
C PRO A 157 10.71 2.18 -17.21
N LEU A 158 11.08 3.45 -16.97
CA LEU A 158 11.65 3.88 -15.69
C LEU A 158 10.64 3.76 -14.55
N PHE A 159 9.38 4.08 -14.80
CA PHE A 159 8.31 3.93 -13.82
C PHE A 159 8.10 2.48 -13.39
N ILE A 160 8.12 1.55 -14.34
CA ILE A 160 7.99 0.11 -14.07
C ILE A 160 9.13 -0.35 -13.16
N LEU A 161 10.37 -0.03 -13.52
CA LEU A 161 11.55 -0.40 -12.73
C LEU A 161 11.51 0.19 -11.32
N ASP A 162 11.07 1.44 -11.19
CA ASP A 162 10.96 2.10 -9.89
C ASP A 162 9.86 1.48 -9.02
N SER A 163 8.67 1.26 -9.58
CA SER A 163 7.56 0.63 -8.85
C SER A 163 7.93 -0.76 -8.33
N PHE A 164 8.66 -1.55 -9.13
CA PHE A 164 9.17 -2.85 -8.70
C PHE A 164 10.24 -2.72 -7.60
N ALA A 165 11.20 -1.79 -7.75
CA ALA A 165 12.24 -1.54 -6.76
C ALA A 165 11.67 -1.07 -5.42
N ILE A 166 10.73 -0.13 -5.44
CA ILE A 166 10.00 0.36 -4.28
C ILE A 166 9.19 -0.78 -3.63
N GLY A 167 8.50 -1.59 -4.43
CA GLY A 167 7.80 -2.79 -3.98
C GLY A 167 8.73 -3.74 -3.22
N LEU A 168 9.93 -4.03 -3.76
CA LEU A 168 10.95 -4.84 -3.08
C LEU A 168 11.38 -4.25 -1.73
N ILE A 169 11.57 -2.93 -1.65
CA ILE A 169 11.98 -2.25 -0.43
C ILE A 169 10.88 -2.34 0.63
N TYR A 170 9.64 -1.96 0.30
CA TYR A 170 8.53 -1.94 1.25
C TYR A 170 8.19 -3.34 1.76
N ILE A 171 8.07 -4.31 0.84
CA ILE A 171 7.74 -5.69 1.16
C ILE A 171 8.91 -6.36 1.91
N GLY A 172 10.15 -6.05 1.53
CA GLY A 172 11.35 -6.49 2.23
C GLY A 172 11.43 -5.95 3.66
N LEU A 173 11.11 -4.68 3.87
CA LEU A 173 11.05 -4.05 5.19
C LEU A 173 9.98 -4.71 6.08
N TYR A 174 8.79 -5.00 5.54
CA TYR A 174 7.81 -5.80 6.27
C TYR A 174 8.36 -7.19 6.60
N ALA A 175 9.01 -7.86 5.64
CA ALA A 175 9.52 -9.20 5.87
C ALA A 175 10.47 -9.22 7.07
N VAL A 176 11.39 -8.24 7.17
CA VAL A 176 12.37 -8.04 8.26
C VAL A 176 11.73 -7.59 9.56
N SER A 177 11.00 -6.48 9.55
CA SER A 177 10.43 -5.86 10.75
C SER A 177 9.19 -6.56 11.29
N LYS A 178 8.49 -7.32 10.43
CA LYS A 178 7.17 -7.91 10.69
C LYS A 178 6.13 -6.87 11.13
N SER A 179 6.25 -5.65 10.60
CA SER A 179 5.32 -4.55 10.85
C SER A 179 5.03 -3.78 9.57
N ILE A 180 3.75 -3.62 9.26
CA ILE A 180 3.29 -2.79 8.14
C ILE A 180 3.55 -1.31 8.40
N TYR A 181 3.64 -0.88 9.67
CA TYR A 181 3.82 0.52 10.03
C TYR A 181 5.22 1.04 9.68
N VAL A 182 6.26 0.19 9.67
CA VAL A 182 7.61 0.60 9.24
C VAL A 182 7.61 0.98 7.77
N SER A 183 7.06 0.09 6.94
CA SER A 183 6.99 0.33 5.50
C SER A 183 6.01 1.45 5.16
N MET A 184 4.88 1.56 5.87
CA MET A 184 3.98 2.72 5.75
C MET A 184 4.66 4.04 6.10
N THR A 185 5.44 4.08 7.19
CA THR A 185 6.14 5.31 7.58
C THR A 185 7.13 5.74 6.51
N LEU A 186 7.88 4.78 5.95
CA LEU A 186 8.78 5.06 4.83
C LEU A 186 8.00 5.56 3.60
N GLN A 187 6.93 4.86 3.22
CA GLN A 187 6.12 5.23 2.07
C GLN A 187 5.51 6.63 2.22
N ILE A 188 4.89 6.93 3.35
CA ILE A 188 4.31 8.26 3.62
C ILE A 188 5.42 9.33 3.64
N SER A 189 6.58 9.03 4.20
CA SER A 189 7.71 9.98 4.22
C SER A 189 8.19 10.32 2.81
N LEU A 190 8.28 9.31 1.94
CA LEU A 190 8.65 9.48 0.53
C LEU A 190 7.57 10.24 -0.25
N LEU A 191 6.28 9.91 -0.05
CA LEU A 191 5.18 10.61 -0.69
C LEU A 191 5.10 12.08 -0.24
N MET A 192 5.36 12.37 1.04
CA MET A 192 5.40 13.74 1.57
C MET A 192 6.52 14.60 0.97
N MET A 193 7.54 13.98 0.35
CA MET A 193 8.55 14.73 -0.41
C MET A 193 7.96 15.47 -1.60
N ILE A 194 6.76 15.10 -2.09
CA ILE A 194 6.03 15.83 -3.13
C ILE A 194 5.89 17.33 -2.85
N VAL A 195 5.76 17.70 -1.57
CA VAL A 195 5.57 19.10 -1.14
C VAL A 195 6.87 19.92 -1.29
N PHE A 196 8.03 19.26 -1.31
CA PHE A 196 9.35 19.90 -1.36
C PHE A 196 10.01 19.83 -2.73
N ILE A 197 9.42 19.11 -3.69
CA ILE A 197 9.94 18.97 -5.05
C ILE A 197 9.22 20.01 -5.94
N PRO A 198 9.94 20.86 -6.69
CA PRO A 198 9.31 21.83 -7.58
C PRO A 198 8.44 21.11 -8.63
N PRO A 199 7.31 21.72 -9.05
CA PRO A 199 6.48 21.21 -10.15
C PRO A 199 7.21 21.41 -11.49
N LEU A 200 8.29 20.67 -11.69
CA LEU A 200 8.73 20.26 -13.02
C LEU A 200 7.64 19.36 -13.62
N PRO A 201 7.64 19.02 -14.92
CA PRO A 201 6.77 17.95 -15.42
C PRO A 201 7.09 16.69 -14.58
N ALA A 202 6.25 16.45 -13.57
CA ALA A 202 6.64 15.74 -12.35
C ALA A 202 6.56 14.24 -12.60
N ALA A 203 7.58 13.73 -13.27
CA ALA A 203 7.84 12.31 -13.48
C ALA A 203 9.20 11.94 -12.87
N PHE A 204 9.44 12.35 -11.61
CA PHE A 204 10.54 11.83 -10.80
C PHE A 204 9.97 11.23 -9.49
N PHE A 205 9.85 9.89 -9.53
CA PHE A 205 9.99 8.88 -8.47
C PHE A 205 9.14 8.91 -7.18
N TYR A 206 8.40 9.97 -6.85
CA TYR A 206 7.68 10.03 -5.56
C TYR A 206 6.27 10.64 -5.62
N THR A 207 5.80 10.99 -6.82
CA THR A 207 4.66 11.89 -6.98
C THR A 207 3.64 11.33 -7.96
N LEU A 208 2.97 10.24 -7.58
CA LEU A 208 1.76 9.79 -8.29
C LEU A 208 0.55 9.89 -7.38
N VAL A 209 0.26 11.12 -6.97
CA VAL A 209 -1.13 11.48 -6.72
C VAL A 209 -1.65 11.98 -8.07
N PRO A 210 -2.66 11.34 -8.69
CA PRO A 210 -3.30 11.89 -9.88
C PRO A 210 -3.80 13.29 -9.54
N SER A 211 -3.43 14.29 -10.34
CA SER A 211 -4.06 15.61 -10.32
C SER A 211 -5.50 15.52 -10.81
#